data_AF-Q8GCT4-F1
#
_entry.id   AF-Q8GCT4-F1
#
_cell.length_a   1.000
_cell.length_b   1.000
_cell.length_c   1.000
_cell.angle_alpha   90.00
_cell.angle_beta   90.00
_cell.angle_gamma   90.00
#
_symmetry.space_group_name_H-M   'P 1'
#
loop_
_entity.id
_entity.type
_entity.pdbx_description
1 polymer ?
#
loop_
_entity_poly.entity_id
_entity_poly.type
_entity_poly.pdbx_seq_one_letter_code
_entity_poly.pdbx_strand_id
1 'polypeptide(L)'
;MRKKLTALVLSALPLAAVADVSLYGEIKAGVEGRNIQLQLTEPLQNIQQPQVTKRKSRIRTKISDFGSFIGFKGSEDLGEGLKAVW
;
A
#
# COMPACT_ATOMS: atom_id res chain seq x y z
N MET A 1 -30.39 7.27 -46.37
CA MET A 1 -29.31 8.24 -46.07
C MET A 1 -29.14 8.57 -44.57
N ARG A 2 -30.04 8.16 -43.66
CA ARG A 2 -30.00 8.52 -42.23
C ARG A 2 -28.87 7.88 -41.40
N LYS A 3 -28.36 6.71 -41.80
CA LYS A 3 -27.32 5.94 -41.07
C LYS A 3 -25.96 6.64 -41.01
N LYS A 4 -25.63 7.40 -42.06
CA LYS A 4 -24.36 8.15 -42.15
C LYS A 4 -24.36 9.38 -41.24
N LEU A 5 -25.54 9.97 -41.02
CA LEU A 5 -25.70 11.14 -40.15
C LEU A 5 -25.53 10.77 -38.67
N THR A 6 -26.09 9.63 -38.25
CA THR A 6 -25.98 9.15 -36.86
C THR A 6 -24.54 8.79 -36.49
N ALA A 7 -23.79 8.16 -37.41
CA ALA A 7 -22.38 7.85 -37.19
C ALA A 7 -21.50 9.11 -37.08
N LEU A 8 -21.78 10.14 -37.90
CA LEU A 8 -21.09 11.43 -37.84
C LEU A 8 -21.33 12.15 -36.51
N VAL A 9 -22.57 12.10 -35.99
CA VAL A 9 -22.92 12.67 -34.69
C VAL A 9 -22.24 11.89 -33.56
N LEU A 10 -22.22 10.55 -33.60
CA LEU A 10 -21.55 9.73 -32.58
C LEU A 10 -20.03 9.94 -32.55
N SER A 11 -19.40 10.21 -33.71
CA SER A 11 -17.97 10.57 -33.78
C SER A 11 -17.66 11.99 -33.33
N ALA A 12 -18.67 12.86 -33.24
CA ALA A 12 -18.53 14.26 -32.81
C ALA A 12 -18.90 14.47 -31.34
N LEU A 13 -19.45 13.45 -30.65
CA LEU A 13 -19.61 13.52 -29.19
C LEU A 13 -18.21 13.49 -28.56
N PRO A 14 -17.80 14.52 -27.81
CA PRO A 14 -16.64 14.40 -26.94
C PRO A 14 -16.97 13.31 -25.91
N LEU A 15 -16.30 12.16 -25.95
CA LEU A 15 -16.39 11.14 -24.90
C LEU A 15 -15.70 11.58 -23.58
N ALA A 16 -15.45 12.87 -23.39
CA ALA A 16 -14.47 13.35 -22.43
C ALA A 16 -15.12 14.05 -21.23
N ALA A 17 -15.70 13.26 -20.33
CA ALA A 17 -15.38 13.41 -18.92
C ALA A 17 -14.17 12.50 -18.65
N VAL A 18 -12.99 12.90 -19.15
CA VAL A 18 -11.75 12.22 -18.79
C VAL A 18 -11.40 12.76 -17.40
N ALA A 19 -11.81 12.04 -16.36
CA ALA A 19 -11.29 12.30 -15.02
C ALA A 19 -9.75 12.23 -15.10
N ASP A 20 -9.08 13.22 -14.51
CA ASP A 20 -7.62 13.23 -14.42
C ASP A 20 -7.23 12.15 -13.42
N VAL A 21 -6.73 11.00 -13.91
CA VAL A 21 -6.30 9.88 -13.07
C VAL A 21 -4.79 9.74 -13.16
N SER A 22 -4.14 9.88 -12.01
CA SER A 22 -2.70 9.72 -11.84
C SER A 22 -2.38 8.47 -11.03
N LEU A 23 -1.45 7.67 -11.54
CA LEU A 23 -0.81 6.59 -10.78
C LEU A 23 0.31 7.18 -9.92
N TYR A 24 0.32 6.87 -8.63
CA TYR A 24 1.37 7.29 -7.70
C TYR A 24 1.77 6.15 -6.77
N GLY A 25 2.87 6.32 -6.07
CA GLY A 25 3.37 5.33 -5.13
C GLY A 25 4.79 5.65 -4.70
N GLU A 26 5.28 4.89 -3.75
CA GLU A 26 6.66 4.98 -3.26
C GLU A 26 7.19 3.57 -3.04
N ILE A 27 8.44 3.33 -3.46
CA ILE A 27 9.12 2.05 -3.27
C ILE A 27 10.17 2.24 -2.19
N LYS A 28 10.04 1.49 -1.09
CA LYS A 28 10.94 1.55 0.06
C LYS A 28 11.43 0.17 0.40
N ALA A 29 12.73 -0.05 0.33
CA ALA A 29 13.35 -1.30 0.73
C ALA A 29 14.68 -1.02 1.43
N GLY A 30 15.10 -1.93 2.30
CA GLY A 30 16.38 -1.83 2.96
C GLY A 30 16.80 -3.12 3.64
N VAL A 31 17.96 -3.06 4.29
CA VAL A 31 18.52 -4.18 5.05
C VAL A 31 18.37 -3.89 6.54
N GLU A 32 17.71 -4.79 7.26
CA GLU A 32 17.49 -4.68 8.70
C GLU A 32 18.26 -5.77 9.44
N GLY A 33 19.00 -5.37 10.48
CA GLY A 33 19.58 -6.28 11.46
C GLY A 33 18.86 -6.15 12.80
N ARG A 34 18.17 -7.20 13.26
CA ARG A 34 17.45 -7.17 14.55
C ARG A 34 18.18 -8.01 15.60
N ASN A 35 18.45 -7.38 16.74
CA ASN A 35 18.84 -8.03 17.98
C ASN A 35 17.60 -8.20 18.85
N ILE A 36 17.18 -9.43 19.12
CA ILE A 36 16.05 -9.70 20.00
C ILE A 36 16.58 -10.38 21.26
N GLN A 37 16.32 -9.79 22.43
CA GLN A 37 16.56 -10.44 23.71
C GLN A 37 15.23 -11.05 24.17
N LEU A 38 15.17 -12.37 24.18
CA LEU A 38 14.00 -13.12 24.61
C LEU A 38 14.14 -13.43 26.10
N GLN A 39 13.05 -13.26 26.84
CA GLN A 39 12.93 -13.68 28.22
C GLN A 39 12.06 -14.95 28.22
N LEU A 40 12.68 -16.11 28.40
CA LEU A 40 11.99 -17.38 28.43
C LEU A 40 11.71 -17.77 29.89
N THR A 41 10.47 -18.16 30.14
CA THR A 41 10.07 -18.83 31.38
C THR A 41 10.11 -20.33 31.10
N GLU A 42 11.13 -21.03 31.60
CA GLU A 42 11.22 -22.48 31.41
C GLU A 42 10.45 -23.20 32.52
N PRO A 43 9.61 -24.21 32.19
CA PRO A 43 8.94 -25.02 33.20
C PRO A 43 9.98 -25.92 33.88
N LEU A 44 10.22 -25.68 35.16
CA LEU A 44 11.09 -26.54 35.96
C LEU A 44 10.41 -27.90 36.17
N GLN A 45 11.05 -28.98 35.70
CA GLN A 45 10.72 -30.31 36.18
C GLN A 45 11.18 -30.41 37.64
N ASN A 46 10.21 -30.42 38.55
CA ASN A 46 10.36 -30.64 39.99
C ASN A 46 11.27 -29.64 40.74
N ILE A 47 10.72 -28.46 41.09
CA ILE A 47 10.84 -27.71 42.37
C ILE A 47 10.42 -26.25 42.13
N GLN A 48 9.84 -25.62 43.16
CA GLN A 48 9.11 -24.35 43.15
C GLN A 48 9.88 -23.16 42.57
N GLN A 49 9.13 -22.34 41.81
CA GLN A 49 9.39 -21.00 41.25
C GLN A 49 9.88 -20.96 39.78
N PRO A 50 9.11 -20.32 38.87
CA PRO A 50 9.51 -20.17 37.47
C PRO A 50 10.82 -19.37 37.37
N GLN A 51 11.87 -20.02 36.84
CA GLN A 51 13.14 -19.36 36.56
C GLN A 51 13.04 -18.59 35.25
N VAL A 52 13.29 -17.29 35.32
CA VAL A 52 13.23 -16.39 34.17
C VAL A 52 14.62 -16.26 33.58
N THR A 53 14.86 -16.90 32.43
CA THR A 53 16.15 -16.84 31.75
C THR A 53 16.13 -15.82 30.62
N LYS A 54 17.13 -14.92 30.59
CA LYS A 54 17.32 -13.96 29.50
C LYS A 54 18.26 -14.59 28.47
N ARG A 55 17.78 -14.86 27.25
CA ARG A 55 18.63 -15.31 26.14
C ARG A 55 18.69 -14.23 25.06
N LYS A 56 19.90 -13.88 24.62
CA LYS A 56 20.08 -13.04 23.42
C LYS A 56 19.97 -13.92 22.18
N SER A 57 19.10 -13.55 21.26
CA SER A 57 19.01 -14.18 19.94
C SER A 57 20.15 -13.69 19.04
N ARG A 58 20.59 -14.54 18.11
CA ARG A 58 21.58 -14.18 17.08
C ARG A 58 21.02 -13.05 16.21
N ILE A 59 21.87 -12.09 15.84
CA ILE A 59 21.51 -11.01 14.89
C ILE A 59 21.03 -11.66 13.60
N ARG A 60 19.78 -11.37 13.23
CA ARG A 60 19.23 -11.76 11.94
C ARG A 60 19.20 -10.55 11.04
N THR A 61 19.95 -10.63 9.94
CA THR A 61 19.95 -9.64 8.86
C THR A 61 18.98 -10.10 7.77
N LYS A 62 18.07 -9.23 7.33
CA LYS A 62 17.08 -9.52 6.29
C LYS A 62 16.92 -8.31 5.37
N ILE A 63 16.61 -8.56 4.10
CA ILE A 63 16.07 -7.57 3.17
C ILE A 63 14.57 -7.42 3.44
N SER A 64 14.14 -6.22 3.80
CA SER A 64 12.77 -5.93 4.20
C SER A 64 12.16 -4.85 3.31
N ASP A 65 10.86 -4.97 3.06
CA ASP A 65 10.04 -3.88 2.53
C ASP A 65 9.73 -2.89 3.66
N PHE A 66 9.86 -1.60 3.40
CA PHE A 66 9.68 -0.53 4.37
C PHE A 66 8.35 0.21 4.17
N GLY A 67 7.33 -0.50 3.69
CA GLY A 67 6.02 0.06 3.39
C GLY A 67 5.99 0.67 1.99
N SER A 68 6.41 -0.11 0.98
CA SER A 68 6.13 0.27 -0.40
C SER A 68 4.63 0.29 -0.65
N PHE A 69 4.15 1.25 -1.42
CA PHE A 69 2.75 1.35 -1.77
C PHE A 69 2.55 1.90 -3.17
N ILE A 70 1.37 1.63 -3.71
CA ILE A 70 0.90 2.07 -5.01
C ILE A 70 -0.55 2.53 -4.86
N GLY A 71 -0.91 3.61 -5.53
CA GLY A 71 -2.21 4.25 -5.42
C GLY A 71 -2.60 4.96 -6.70
N PHE A 72 -3.90 5.19 -6.84
CA PHE A 72 -4.48 5.99 -7.90
C PHE A 72 -5.12 7.21 -7.24
N LYS A 73 -4.92 8.38 -7.82
CA LYS A 73 -5.64 9.59 -7.42
C LYS A 73 -6.31 10.18 -8.63
N GLY A 74 -7.50 10.73 -8.42
CA GLY A 74 -8.39 11.21 -9.45
C GLY A 74 -8.93 12.60 -9.13
N SER A 75 -9.18 13.41 -10.16
CA SER A 75 -10.11 14.52 -10.04
C SER A 75 -10.98 14.68 -11.28
N GLU A 76 -12.23 15.09 -11.07
CA GLU A 76 -13.18 15.38 -12.15
C GLU A 76 -13.80 16.76 -11.89
N ASP A 77 -13.81 17.60 -12.93
CA ASP A 77 -14.44 18.90 -12.88
C ASP A 77 -15.96 18.74 -13.03
N LEU A 78 -16.70 19.26 -12.05
CA LEU A 78 -18.16 19.21 -12.00
C LEU A 78 -18.81 20.52 -12.47
N GLY A 79 -18.01 21.51 -12.90
CA GLY A 79 -18.45 22.84 -13.32
C GLY A 79 -18.49 23.86 -12.18
N GLU A 80 -18.57 25.15 -12.54
CA GLU A 80 -18.65 26.28 -11.58
C GLU A 80 -17.54 26.28 -10.49
N GLY A 81 -16.37 25.73 -10.83
CA GLY A 81 -15.23 25.61 -9.91
C GLY A 81 -15.32 24.46 -8.90
N LEU A 82 -16.36 23.61 -8.98
CA LEU A 82 -16.51 22.42 -8.16
C LEU A 82 -15.74 21.23 -8.76
N LYS A 83 -15.07 20.44 -7.91
CA LYS A 83 -14.37 19.23 -8.33
C LYS A 83 -14.68 18.05 -7.41
N ALA A 84 -14.91 16.88 -8.01
CA ALA A 84 -14.82 15.60 -7.31
C ALA A 84 -13.35 15.18 -7.21
N VAL A 85 -12.94 14.65 -6.06
CA VAL A 85 -11.60 14.11 -5.82
C VAL A 85 -11.72 12.72 -5.19
N TRP A 86 -10.82 11.82 -5.58
CA TRP A 86 -10.76 10.46 -5.06
C TRP A 86 -9.35 9.88 -5.12
#